data_AF-A0A800F7M6-F1
#
_entry.id   AF-A0A800F7M6-F1
#
_cell.length_a   1.000
_cell.length_b   1.000
_cell.length_c   1.000
_cell.angle_alpha   90.00
_cell.angle_beta   90.00
_cell.angle_gamma   90.00
#
_symmetry.space_group_name_H-M   'P 1'
#
loop_
_entity.id
_entity.type
_entity.pdbx_description
1 polymer ?
#
loop_
_entity_poly.entity_id
_entity_poly.type
_entity_poly.pdbx_seq_one_letter_code
_entity_poly.pdbx_strand_id
1 'polypeptide(L)'
;PAHQPRPASGALVDRASNCLYCPVFGVRPAGYDAVLADVLREVQAEAASMAQEEAAGLPPGVINFVPAPPAQATEAVLGSPHFAGVHFTGSTAVFQGLWRTVGERIATYRSYPRLVGETGGKNFIIAHASADVDA
;
A
#
# COMPACT_ATOMS: atom_id res chain seq x y z
N PRO A 1 13.47 -8.16 -28.04
CA PRO A 1 13.43 -6.72 -27.75
C PRO A 1 13.68 -6.46 -26.26
N ALA A 2 14.81 -5.85 -25.91
CA ALA A 2 15.15 -5.54 -24.53
C ALA A 2 14.11 -4.58 -23.93
N HIS A 3 13.52 -4.93 -22.80
CA HIS A 3 12.55 -4.08 -22.10
C HIS A 3 13.31 -2.89 -21.52
N GLN A 4 13.24 -1.75 -22.21
CA GLN A 4 13.86 -0.52 -21.71
C GLN A 4 13.06 -0.02 -20.48
N PRO A 5 13.71 0.34 -19.37
CA PRO A 5 13.03 0.95 -18.24
C PRO A 5 12.49 2.31 -18.66
N ARG A 6 11.16 2.46 -18.60
CA ARG A 6 10.48 3.74 -18.86
C ARG A 6 10.64 4.65 -17.64
N PRO A 7 10.71 5.98 -17.79
CA PRO A 7 10.83 6.91 -16.67
C PRO A 7 9.64 6.71 -15.73
N ALA A 8 9.90 6.12 -14.56
CA ALA A 8 8.88 5.65 -13.63
C ALA A 8 8.89 6.53 -12.38
N SER A 9 7.99 7.51 -12.33
CA SER A 9 7.39 7.85 -11.04
C SER A 9 6.20 6.92 -10.85
N GLY A 10 6.49 5.68 -10.45
CA GLY A 10 5.51 4.80 -9.84
C GLY A 10 5.37 5.16 -8.38
N ALA A 11 4.16 5.22 -7.85
CA ALA A 11 3.95 5.36 -6.42
C ALA A 11 3.71 3.97 -5.84
N LEU A 12 4.60 3.54 -4.95
CA LEU A 12 4.29 2.45 -4.04
C LEU A 12 3.42 3.07 -2.93
N VAL A 13 2.10 2.91 -3.03
CA VAL A 13 1.19 3.26 -1.93
C VAL A 13 0.91 1.96 -1.19
N ASP A 14 1.92 1.53 -0.44
CA ASP A 14 1.76 0.38 0.42
C ASP A 14 1.12 0.82 1.74
N ARG A 15 0.18 0.01 2.21
CA ARG A 15 -0.16 -0.02 3.63
C ARG A 15 0.47 -1.31 4.11
N ALA A 16 1.46 -1.20 5.00
CA ALA A 16 2.22 -2.32 5.56
C ALA A 16 1.34 -3.56 5.70
N SER A 17 1.45 -4.46 4.73
CA SER A 17 0.57 -5.62 4.63
C SER A 17 1.24 -6.77 5.33
N ASN A 18 1.16 -6.72 6.66
CA ASN A 18 1.08 -7.93 7.46
C ASN A 18 -0.11 -7.74 8.41
N CYS A 19 -1.23 -8.37 8.07
CA CYS A 19 -2.53 -8.20 8.70
C CYS A 19 -2.55 -8.59 10.19
N LEU A 20 -2.16 -7.66 11.07
CA LEU A 20 -2.71 -7.54 12.40
C LEU A 20 -3.29 -6.13 12.52
N TYR A 21 -4.61 -6.05 12.65
CA TYR A 21 -5.38 -4.82 12.90
C TYR A 21 -5.69 -3.93 11.69
N CYS A 22 -6.81 -4.22 11.03
CA CYS A 22 -7.54 -3.21 10.27
C CYS A 22 -8.47 -2.45 11.23
N PRO A 23 -8.20 -1.20 11.64
CA PRO A 23 -9.14 -0.45 12.44
C PRO A 23 -10.38 -0.11 11.60
N VAL A 24 -11.54 -0.55 12.07
CA VAL A 24 -12.85 -0.08 11.61
C VAL A 24 -12.94 1.40 11.96
N PHE A 25 -12.91 2.28 10.96
CA PHE A 25 -13.03 3.72 11.16
C PHE A 25 -14.43 4.09 11.69
N GLY A 26 -14.51 4.84 12.81
CA GLY A 26 -15.76 5.47 13.26
C GLY A 26 -15.99 5.57 14.77
N VAL A 27 -15.19 4.87 15.59
CA VAL A 27 -15.31 4.91 17.06
C VAL A 27 -13.91 5.09 17.63
N ARG A 28 -13.70 6.00 18.59
CA ARG A 28 -12.49 6.03 19.43
C ARG A 28 -12.74 5.13 20.64
N PRO A 29 -12.38 3.84 20.61
CA PRO A 29 -12.63 2.95 21.73
C PRO A 29 -11.58 3.23 22.82
N ALA A 30 -11.82 2.72 24.03
CA ALA A 30 -10.77 2.67 25.03
C ALA A 30 -9.54 1.93 24.46
N GLY A 31 -8.33 2.48 24.64
CA GLY A 31 -7.09 1.93 24.08
C GLY A 31 -6.65 2.48 22.73
N TYR A 32 -7.35 3.48 22.18
CA TYR A 32 -6.97 4.15 20.91
C TYR A 32 -5.51 4.65 20.90
N ASP A 33 -5.03 5.21 22.01
CA ASP A 33 -3.66 5.73 22.09
C ASP A 33 -2.60 4.62 22.02
N ALA A 34 -2.92 3.43 22.52
CA ALA A 34 -2.05 2.26 22.39
C ALA A 34 -1.99 1.78 20.94
N VAL A 35 -3.15 1.69 20.26
CA VAL A 35 -3.21 1.36 18.83
C VAL A 35 -2.45 2.40 17.99
N LEU A 36 -2.57 3.68 18.32
CA LEU A 36 -1.84 4.74 17.62
C LEU A 36 -0.32 4.60 17.84
N ALA A 37 0.11 4.27 19.06
CA ALA A 37 1.53 4.00 19.33
C ALA A 37 2.04 2.79 18.54
N ASP A 38 1.22 1.77 18.31
CA ASP A 38 1.59 0.59 17.50
C ASP A 38 1.75 0.96 16.03
N VAL A 39 0.79 1.70 15.46
CA VAL A 39 0.88 2.22 14.08
C VAL A 39 2.11 3.10 13.89
N LEU A 40 2.44 3.94 14.88
CA LEU A 40 3.65 4.77 14.82
C LEU A 40 4.93 3.92 14.83
N ARG A 41 4.95 2.80 15.57
CA ARG A 41 6.09 1.86 15.54
C ARG A 41 6.23 1.16 14.19
N GLU A 42 5.12 0.80 13.55
CA GLU A 42 5.15 0.25 12.18
C GLU A 42 5.72 1.25 11.19
N VAL A 43 5.25 2.50 11.22
CA VAL A 43 5.79 3.59 10.37
C VAL A 43 7.29 3.81 10.60
N GLN A 44 7.76 3.67 11.85
CA GLN A 44 9.18 3.76 12.20
C GLN A 44 9.99 2.55 11.68
N ALA A 45 9.41 1.35 11.66
CA ALA A 45 10.05 0.16 11.10
C ALA A 45 10.22 0.27 9.57
N GLU A 46 9.24 0.83 8.87
CA GLU A 46 9.35 1.13 7.43
C GLU A 46 10.46 2.16 7.18
N ALA A 47 10.55 3.21 8.00
CA ALA A 47 11.62 4.19 7.91
C ALA A 47 13.02 3.57 8.16
N ALA A 48 13.12 2.58 9.04
CA ALA A 48 14.37 1.84 9.26
C ALA A 48 14.74 0.99 8.03
N SER A 49 13.76 0.36 7.37
CA SER A 49 13.97 -0.39 6.13
C SER A 49 14.53 0.51 5.02
N MET A 50 14.04 1.73 4.90
CA MET A 50 14.59 2.72 3.97
C MET A 50 16.07 3.04 4.22
N ALA A 51 16.47 3.17 5.49
CA ALA A 51 17.87 3.41 5.85
C ALA A 51 18.76 2.21 5.49
N GLN A 52 18.23 0.99 5.53
CA GLN A 52 18.96 -0.20 5.08
C GLN A 52 19.18 -0.21 3.56
N GLU A 53 18.18 0.20 2.78
CA GLU A 53 18.30 0.33 1.31
C GLU A 53 19.35 1.39 0.93
N GLU A 54 19.36 2.54 1.61
CA GLU A 54 20.39 3.56 1.42
C GLU A 54 21.79 3.02 1.76
N ALA A 55 21.92 2.31 2.90
CA ALA A 55 23.18 1.68 3.29
C ALA A 55 23.62 0.57 2.32
N ALA A 56 22.68 -0.09 1.65
CA ALA A 56 22.94 -1.06 0.59
C ALA A 56 23.38 -0.42 -0.74
N GLY A 57 23.40 0.92 -0.82
CA GLY A 57 23.88 1.68 -1.97
C GLY A 57 22.80 2.08 -2.97
N LEU A 58 21.52 2.03 -2.58
CA LEU A 58 20.42 2.54 -3.41
C LEU A 58 20.61 4.05 -3.63
N PRO A 59 20.65 4.53 -4.89
CA PRO A 59 20.83 5.95 -5.16
C PRO A 59 19.68 6.79 -4.58
N PRO A 60 19.95 8.00 -4.05
CA PRO A 60 18.92 8.89 -3.55
C PRO A 60 17.82 9.15 -4.58
N GLY A 61 16.57 9.12 -4.14
CA GLY A 61 15.40 9.42 -4.97
C GLY A 61 14.81 8.24 -5.75
N VAL A 62 15.45 7.05 -5.73
CA VAL A 62 14.88 5.83 -6.36
C VAL A 62 13.65 5.35 -5.61
N ILE A 63 13.70 5.33 -4.28
CA ILE A 63 12.55 5.08 -3.40
C ILE A 63 12.46 6.28 -2.45
N ASN A 64 11.25 6.80 -2.25
CA ASN A 64 10.99 7.94 -1.38
C ASN A 64 9.91 7.54 -0.38
N PHE A 65 10.26 7.51 0.92
CA PHE A 65 9.30 7.24 1.98
C PHE A 65 8.61 8.54 2.39
N VAL A 66 7.28 8.59 2.20
CA VAL A 66 6.47 9.78 2.42
C VAL A 66 5.25 9.42 3.27
N PRO A 67 5.36 9.45 4.61
CA PRO A 67 4.22 9.23 5.48
C PRO A 67 3.27 10.42 5.38
N ALA A 68 2.02 10.16 5.01
CA ALA A 68 1.01 11.19 4.85
C ALA A 68 -0.41 10.63 5.10
N PRO A 69 -1.39 11.49 5.41
CA PRO A 69 -2.79 11.07 5.46
C PRO A 69 -3.21 10.43 4.12
N PRO A 70 -3.89 9.25 4.12
CA PRO A 70 -4.15 8.49 2.91
C PRO A 70 -4.83 9.27 1.79
N ALA A 71 -5.82 10.11 2.12
CA ALA A 71 -6.54 10.93 1.15
C ALA A 71 -5.63 11.97 0.48
N GLN A 72 -4.74 12.61 1.25
CA GLN A 72 -3.80 13.61 0.73
C GLN A 72 -2.74 12.97 -0.16
N ALA A 73 -2.17 11.84 0.28
CA ALA A 73 -1.21 11.07 -0.50
C ALA A 73 -1.81 10.61 -1.84
N THR A 74 -3.03 10.06 -1.79
CA THR A 74 -3.73 9.57 -2.98
C THR A 74 -4.00 10.70 -3.98
N GLU A 75 -4.51 11.85 -3.53
CA GLU A 75 -4.79 12.96 -4.44
C GLU A 75 -3.50 13.54 -5.06
N ALA A 76 -2.45 13.72 -4.27
CA ALA A 76 -1.16 14.22 -4.76
C ALA A 76 -0.55 13.29 -5.82
N VAL A 77 -0.59 11.97 -5.58
CA VAL A 77 -0.06 10.96 -6.50
C VAL A 77 -0.91 10.86 -7.77
N LEU A 78 -2.22 10.67 -7.63
CA LEU A 78 -3.13 10.46 -8.78
C LEU A 78 -3.39 11.74 -9.58
N GLY A 79 -3.10 12.92 -9.01
CA GLY A 79 -3.15 14.21 -9.70
C GLY A 79 -1.93 14.48 -10.59
N SER A 80 -0.84 13.72 -10.43
CA SER A 80 0.38 13.94 -11.22
C SER A 80 0.27 13.37 -12.63
N PRO A 81 0.58 14.13 -13.69
CA PRO A 81 0.65 13.60 -15.07
C PRO A 81 1.77 12.56 -15.24
N HIS A 82 2.68 12.46 -14.27
CA HIS A 82 3.76 11.48 -14.25
C HIS A 82 3.38 10.18 -13.53
N PHE A 83 2.16 10.06 -12.99
CA PHE A 83 1.70 8.82 -12.37
C PHE A 83 1.76 7.64 -13.36
N ALA A 84 2.62 6.66 -13.06
CA ALA A 84 2.87 5.51 -13.94
C ALA A 84 2.21 4.21 -13.44
N GLY A 85 1.71 4.20 -12.20
CA GLY A 85 1.08 3.03 -11.61
C GLY A 85 1.13 3.02 -10.09
N VAL A 86 0.37 2.09 -9.52
CA VAL A 86 0.27 1.84 -8.09
C VAL A 86 0.42 0.35 -7.82
N HIS A 87 1.20 0.04 -6.80
CA HIS A 87 1.20 -1.27 -6.13
C HIS A 87 0.48 -1.08 -4.80
N PHE A 88 -0.60 -1.81 -4.59
CA PHE A 88 -1.54 -1.59 -3.48
C PHE A 88 -1.92 -2.88 -2.79
N THR A 89 -1.97 -2.87 -1.47
CA THR A 89 -2.66 -3.90 -0.70
C THR A 89 -3.62 -3.26 0.29
N GLY A 90 -4.85 -3.77 0.35
CA GLY A 90 -5.86 -3.24 1.26
C GLY A 90 -7.29 -3.66 0.93
N SER A 91 -8.26 -2.81 1.25
CA SER A 91 -9.67 -3.14 1.02
C SER A 91 -10.04 -3.08 -0.47
N THR A 92 -10.93 -3.98 -0.88
CA THR A 92 -11.50 -3.99 -2.24
C THR A 92 -12.17 -2.65 -2.59
N ALA A 93 -12.87 -2.02 -1.63
CA ALA A 93 -13.54 -0.75 -1.85
C ALA A 93 -12.56 0.39 -2.19
N VAL A 94 -11.42 0.46 -1.50
CA VAL A 94 -10.38 1.45 -1.80
C VAL A 94 -9.75 1.18 -3.16
N PHE A 95 -9.42 -0.08 -3.47
CA PHE A 95 -8.81 -0.42 -4.76
C PHE A 95 -9.73 -0.13 -5.96
N GLN A 96 -11.03 -0.39 -5.82
CA GLN A 96 -12.04 0.01 -6.81
C GLN A 96 -12.13 1.52 -6.98
N GLY A 97 -12.00 2.28 -5.88
CA GLY A 97 -11.92 3.74 -5.91
C GLY A 97 -10.71 4.24 -6.70
N LEU A 98 -9.53 3.66 -6.46
CA LEU A 98 -8.30 3.97 -7.22
C LEU A 98 -8.49 3.69 -8.72
N TRP A 99 -9.07 2.53 -9.07
CA TRP A 99 -9.40 2.17 -10.46
C TRP A 99 -10.31 3.19 -11.13
N ARG A 100 -11.38 3.63 -10.45
CA ARG A 100 -12.30 4.64 -10.98
C ARG A 100 -11.58 5.96 -11.25
N THR A 101 -10.86 6.49 -10.26
CA THR A 101 -10.17 7.79 -10.38
C THR A 101 -9.13 7.76 -11.50
N VAL A 102 -8.35 6.68 -11.61
CA VAL A 102 -7.37 6.54 -12.70
C VAL A 102 -8.07 6.45 -14.06
N GLY A 103 -9.18 5.72 -14.15
CA GLY A 103 -9.98 5.62 -15.39
C GLY A 103 -10.55 6.97 -15.83
N GLU A 104 -11.09 7.76 -14.90
CA GLU A 104 -11.62 9.09 -15.17
C GLU A 104 -10.53 10.09 -15.62
N ARG A 105 -9.31 9.93 -15.11
CA ARG A 105 -8.15 10.80 -15.42
C ARG A 105 -7.25 10.23 -16.52
N ILE A 106 -7.61 9.13 -17.18
CA ILE A 106 -6.67 8.34 -18.00
C ILE A 106 -5.95 9.15 -19.10
N ALA A 107 -6.60 10.17 -19.65
CA ALA A 107 -6.07 11.03 -20.71
C ALA A 107 -5.04 12.06 -20.21
N THR A 108 -4.93 12.31 -18.91
CA THR A 108 -4.00 13.30 -18.34
C THR A 108 -2.60 12.74 -18.08
N TYR A 109 -2.48 11.41 -18.05
CA TYR A 109 -1.22 10.73 -17.75
C TYR A 109 -0.34 10.58 -18.99
N ARG A 110 0.96 10.78 -18.81
CA ARG A 110 1.97 10.59 -19.88
C ARG A 110 2.11 9.13 -20.33
N SER A 111 1.78 8.21 -19.43
CA SER A 111 1.83 6.77 -19.67
C SER A 111 0.56 6.13 -19.13
N TYR A 112 0.12 5.04 -19.74
CA TYR A 112 -1.01 4.27 -19.22
C TYR A 112 -0.66 3.66 -17.86
N PRO A 113 -1.30 4.08 -16.75
CA PRO A 113 -0.90 3.63 -15.43
C PRO A 113 -1.21 2.15 -15.20
N ARG A 114 -0.34 1.45 -14.47
CA ARG A 114 -0.52 0.04 -14.10
C ARG A 114 -1.00 -0.07 -12.66
N LEU A 115 -2.16 -0.71 -12.45
CA LEU A 115 -2.71 -0.95 -11.13
C LEU A 115 -2.49 -2.42 -10.78
N VAL A 116 -1.57 -2.68 -9.86
CA VAL A 116 -1.27 -4.01 -9.32
C VAL A 116 -1.66 -4.02 -7.86
N GLY A 117 -2.38 -5.04 -7.43
CA GLY A 117 -2.70 -5.11 -6.02
C GLY A 117 -3.38 -6.37 -5.56
N GLU A 118 -3.36 -6.54 -4.25
CA GLU A 118 -4.10 -7.56 -3.53
C GLU A 118 -5.24 -6.89 -2.75
N THR A 119 -6.40 -7.54 -2.72
CA THR A 119 -7.51 -7.08 -1.88
C THR A 119 -7.90 -8.15 -0.88
N GLY A 120 -8.60 -7.74 0.17
CA GLY A 120 -9.14 -8.68 1.14
C GLY A 120 -9.94 -9.82 0.52
N GLY A 121 -9.95 -10.94 1.24
CA GLY A 121 -10.75 -12.12 0.96
C GLY A 121 -11.19 -12.75 2.28
N LYS A 122 -12.08 -13.74 2.22
CA LYS A 122 -12.49 -14.50 3.41
C LYS A 122 -11.91 -15.90 3.31
N ASN A 123 -10.96 -16.20 4.19
CA ASN A 123 -10.42 -17.54 4.33
C ASN A 123 -11.36 -18.38 5.21
N PHE A 124 -11.39 -19.67 4.94
CA PHE A 124 -12.04 -20.67 5.78
C PHE A 124 -11.09 -21.84 5.98
N ILE A 125 -11.24 -22.53 7.11
CA ILE A 125 -10.56 -23.78 7.41
C ILE A 125 -11.67 -24.79 7.71
N ILE A 126 -11.58 -25.98 7.11
CA ILE A 126 -12.48 -27.10 7.42
C ILE A 126 -11.59 -28.23 7.96
N ALA A 127 -11.85 -28.66 9.19
CA ALA A 127 -11.19 -29.81 9.78
C ALA A 127 -12.06 -31.06 9.56
N HIS A 128 -11.49 -32.10 8.96
CA HIS A 128 -12.12 -33.41 8.88
C HIS A 128 -12.18 -34.07 10.26
N ALA A 129 -13.09 -35.02 10.47
CA ALA A 129 -13.20 -35.74 11.76
C ALA A 129 -11.92 -36.50 12.14
N SER A 130 -11.04 -36.78 11.17
CA SER A 130 -9.73 -37.40 11.38
C SER A 130 -8.57 -36.40 11.41
N ALA A 131 -8.85 -35.09 11.48
CA ALA A 131 -7.80 -34.09 11.58
C ALA A 131 -7.05 -34.26 12.91
N ASP A 132 -5.73 -34.06 12.86
CA ASP A 132 -4.91 -33.97 14.06
C ASP A 132 -5.30 -32.72 14.85
N VAL A 133 -5.53 -32.88 16.15
CA VAL A 133 -5.99 -31.80 17.04
C VAL A 133 -4.85 -30.92 17.54
N ASP A 134 -3.61 -31.41 17.44
CA ASP A 134 -2.43 -30.73 17.96
C ASP A 134 -1.64 -29.96 16.86
N ALA A 135 -2.10 -30.01 15.60
CA ALA A 135 -1.49 -29.34 14.44
C ALA A 135 -1.99 -27.89 14.27
#